data_AF-A0A8T6F027-F1
#
_entry.id   AF-A0A8T6F027-F1
#
_cell.length_a   1.000
_cell.length_b   1.000
_cell.length_c   1.000
_cell.angle_alpha   90.00
_cell.angle_beta   90.00
_cell.angle_gamma   90.00
#
_symmetry.space_group_name_H-M   'P 1'
#
loop_
_entity.id
_entity.type
_entity.pdbx_description
1 polymer ?
#
loop_
_entity_poly.entity_id
_entity_poly.type
_entity_poly.pdbx_seq_one_letter_code
_entity_poly.pdbx_strand_id
1 'polypeptide(L)'
;MQDTQPDTELRRRKVWQVLVAKATNRQTITYGDLAAAIGSPARMAQAIGRADLDPISDYCREHGLPPLWVIVVNQETGRSGQDAATDLDTDAERERVFNHPWFAATPYSSDAHPQRRPL
;
A
#
# COMPACT_ATOMS: atom_id res chain seq x y z
N MET A 1 1.14 19.96 20.11
CA MET A 1 1.62 18.61 20.46
C MET A 1 0.79 17.65 19.63
N GLN A 2 1.35 17.13 18.53
CA GLN A 2 0.66 16.18 17.66
C GLN A 2 0.91 14.79 18.24
N ASP A 3 -0.10 14.22 18.90
CA ASP A 3 -0.14 12.81 19.26
C ASP A 3 -0.17 11.99 17.96
N THR A 4 1.01 11.65 17.44
CA THR A 4 1.13 10.61 16.43
C THR A 4 0.74 9.30 17.11
N GLN A 5 -0.52 8.89 16.97
CA GLN A 5 -1.03 7.62 17.48
C GLN A 5 -0.11 6.47 17.00
N PRO A 6 0.60 5.76 17.91
CA PRO A 6 1.51 4.67 17.53
C PRO A 6 0.77 3.52 16.81
N ASP A 7 -0.54 3.40 17.04
CA ASP A 7 -1.40 2.39 16.45
C ASP A 7 -1.53 2.52 14.92
N THR A 8 -1.50 3.75 14.39
CA THR A 8 -1.70 3.99 12.95
C THR A 8 -0.44 3.65 12.15
N GLU A 9 0.73 4.00 12.68
CA GLU A 9 2.00 3.68 12.02
C GLU A 9 2.28 2.18 12.00
N LEU A 10 2.03 1.49 13.13
CA LEU A 10 2.13 0.04 13.18
C LEU A 10 1.17 -0.62 12.19
N ARG A 11 -0.06 -0.10 12.06
CA ARG A 11 -1.04 -0.59 11.10
C ARG A 11 -0.57 -0.41 9.66
N ARG A 12 -0.05 0.77 9.29
CA ARG A 12 0.52 1.01 7.94
C ARG A 12 1.69 0.08 7.62
N ARG A 13 2.58 -0.18 8.58
CA ARG A 13 3.67 -1.15 8.41
C ARG A 13 3.15 -2.56 8.15
N LYS A 14 2.10 -2.99 8.86
CA LYS A 14 1.43 -4.27 8.60
C LYS A 14 0.80 -4.30 7.20
N VAL A 15 0.10 -3.23 6.81
CA VAL A 15 -0.47 -3.10 5.46
C VAL A 15 0.64 -3.24 4.40
N TRP A 16 1.72 -2.46 4.53
CA TRP A 16 2.87 -2.53 3.62
C TRP A 16 3.43 -3.95 3.51
N GLN A 17 3.69 -4.62 4.64
CA GLN A 17 4.21 -5.99 4.65
C GLN A 17 3.29 -6.98 3.93
N VAL A 18 1.98 -6.89 4.16
CA VAL A 18 0.99 -7.73 3.47
C VAL A 18 0.99 -7.45 1.97
N LEU A 19 1.00 -6.18 1.56
CA LEU A 19 1.00 -5.80 0.15
C LEU A 19 2.29 -6.24 -0.55
N VAL A 20 3.46 -6.08 0.06
CA VAL A 20 4.74 -6.56 -0.47
C VAL A 20 4.74 -8.08 -0.64
N ALA A 21 4.24 -8.81 0.35
CA ALA A 21 4.14 -10.27 0.27
C ALA A 21 3.22 -10.70 -0.87
N LYS A 22 2.08 -10.01 -1.06
CA LYS A 22 1.15 -10.27 -2.16
C LYS A 22 1.72 -9.90 -3.52
N ALA A 23 2.36 -8.74 -3.64
CA ALA A 23 3.02 -8.28 -4.85
C ALA A 23 4.11 -9.26 -5.30
N THR A 24 4.95 -9.74 -4.38
CA THR A 24 6.02 -10.68 -4.70
C THR A 24 5.49 -12.04 -5.18
N ASN A 25 4.32 -12.44 -4.70
CA ASN A 25 3.64 -13.66 -5.15
C ASN A 25 2.72 -13.43 -6.36
N ARG A 26 2.72 -12.23 -6.96
CA ARG A 26 1.85 -11.84 -8.07
C ARG A 26 0.36 -12.03 -7.77
N GLN A 27 -0.05 -11.70 -6.55
CA GLN A 27 -1.42 -11.84 -6.07
C GLN A 27 -2.05 -10.47 -5.80
N THR A 28 -3.35 -10.37 -6.08
CA THR A 28 -4.19 -9.29 -5.58
C THR A 28 -4.76 -9.64 -4.20
N ILE A 29 -5.27 -8.64 -3.48
CA ILE A 29 -5.94 -8.82 -2.19
C ILE A 29 -7.18 -7.94 -2.12
N THR A 30 -8.26 -8.44 -1.53
CA THR A 30 -9.45 -7.62 -1.34
C THR A 30 -9.28 -6.65 -0.15
N TYR A 31 -10.00 -5.54 -0.12
CA TYR A 31 -10.03 -4.66 1.07
C TYR A 31 -10.44 -5.41 2.35
N GLY A 32 -11.36 -6.38 2.25
CA GLY A 32 -11.79 -7.21 3.37
C GLY A 32 -10.68 -8.14 3.86
N ASP A 33 -10.01 -8.83 2.94
CA ASP A 33 -8.89 -9.72 3.26
C ASP A 33 -7.69 -8.96 3.81
N LEU A 34 -7.43 -7.75 3.30
CA LEU A 34 -6.39 -6.88 3.82
C LEU A 34 -6.68 -6.48 5.27
N ALA A 35 -7.92 -6.12 5.59
CA ALA A 35 -8.33 -5.83 6.96
C ALA A 35 -8.14 -7.03 7.88
N ALA A 36 -8.55 -8.22 7.44
CA ALA A 36 -8.38 -9.46 8.19
C ALA A 36 -6.88 -9.78 8.41
N ALA A 37 -6.05 -9.64 7.37
CA ALA A 37 -4.62 -9.95 7.42
C ALA A 37 -3.85 -9.08 8.43
N ILE A 38 -4.25 -7.82 8.62
CA ILE A 38 -3.62 -6.93 9.60
C ILE A 38 -4.25 -7.01 11.00
N GLY A 39 -5.23 -7.92 11.20
CA GLY A 39 -5.93 -8.11 12.47
C GLY A 39 -6.96 -7.01 12.78
N SER A 40 -7.46 -6.30 11.77
CA SER A 40 -8.47 -5.25 11.92
C SER A 40 -9.88 -5.81 11.74
N PRO A 41 -10.89 -5.30 12.48
CA PRO A 41 -12.29 -5.67 12.25
C PRO A 41 -12.73 -5.36 10.81
N ALA A 42 -13.56 -6.22 10.21
CA ALA A 42 -14.02 -6.06 8.81
C ALA A 42 -14.65 -4.68 8.51
N ARG A 43 -15.32 -4.07 9.49
CA ARG A 43 -15.86 -2.68 9.40
C ARG A 43 -14.79 -1.61 9.11
N MET A 44 -13.52 -1.90 9.39
CA MET A 44 -12.39 -1.02 9.12
C MET A 44 -11.82 -1.18 7.71
N ALA A 45 -12.31 -2.14 6.90
CA ALA A 45 -11.86 -2.32 5.51
C ALA A 45 -11.99 -1.02 4.69
N GLN A 46 -13.07 -0.25 4.88
CA GLN A 46 -13.24 1.05 4.24
C GLN A 46 -12.29 2.12 4.78
N ALA A 47 -11.94 2.07 6.06
CA ALA A 47 -11.03 3.02 6.71
C ALA A 47 -9.58 2.81 6.27
N ILE A 48 -9.17 1.56 6.01
CA ILE A 48 -7.83 1.22 5.49
C ILE A 48 -7.57 1.93 4.16
N GLY A 49 -8.59 2.04 3.31
CA GLY A 49 -8.50 2.70 2.01
C GLY A 49 -7.86 4.09 2.10
N ARG A 50 -8.49 5.03 2.79
CA ARG A 50 -7.95 6.41 2.88
C ARG A 50 -6.90 6.60 3.96
N ALA A 51 -7.10 6.02 5.14
CA ALA A 51 -6.24 6.33 6.29
C ALA A 51 -4.84 5.70 6.18
N ASP A 52 -4.71 4.57 5.49
CA ASP A 52 -3.47 3.82 5.40
C ASP A 52 -2.90 3.77 3.98
N LEU A 53 -3.72 3.60 2.93
CA LEU A 53 -3.19 3.56 1.56
C LEU A 53 -2.77 4.92 1.03
N ASP A 54 -3.42 6.03 1.41
CA ASP A 54 -3.01 7.36 0.93
C ASP A 54 -1.56 7.69 1.36
N PRO A 55 -1.17 7.54 2.64
CA PRO A 55 0.23 7.75 3.06
C PRO A 55 1.23 6.76 2.43
N ILE A 56 0.82 5.52 2.18
CA ILE A 56 1.66 4.54 1.47
C ILE A 56 1.84 4.95 0.00
N SER A 57 0.80 5.48 -0.63
CA SER A 57 0.82 5.96 -2.01
C SER A 57 1.73 7.17 -2.16
N ASP A 58 1.66 8.11 -1.21
CA ASP A 58 2.55 9.27 -1.16
C ASP A 58 4.01 8.83 -1.01
N TYR A 59 4.30 7.88 -0.10
CA TYR A 59 5.63 7.31 0.05
C TYR A 59 6.13 6.64 -1.23
N CYS A 60 5.30 5.83 -1.89
CA CYS A 60 5.65 5.23 -3.18
C CYS A 60 6.02 6.31 -4.21
N ARG A 61 5.23 7.38 -4.31
CA ARG A 61 5.48 8.49 -5.23
C ARG A 61 6.79 9.23 -4.93
N GLU A 62 7.04 9.55 -3.66
CA GLU A 62 8.25 10.26 -3.23
C GLU A 62 9.53 9.45 -3.48
N HIS A 63 9.45 8.13 -3.38
CA HIS A 63 10.57 7.22 -3.58
C HIS A 63 10.65 6.63 -4.99
N GLY A 64 9.76 7.02 -5.91
CA GLY A 64 9.70 6.49 -7.28
C GLY A 64 9.37 4.99 -7.35
N LEU A 65 8.69 4.47 -6.33
CA LEU A 65 8.24 3.09 -6.25
C LEU A 65 6.89 2.94 -6.98
N PRO A 66 6.60 1.76 -7.53
CA PRO A 66 5.30 1.54 -8.15
C PRO A 66 4.17 1.55 -7.10
N PRO A 67 2.94 1.88 -7.50
CA PRO A 67 1.83 2.12 -6.57
C PRO A 67 1.29 0.81 -5.97
N LEU A 68 1.69 0.46 -4.74
CA LEU A 68 1.24 -0.77 -4.07
C LEU A 68 -0.28 -0.89 -3.91
N TRP A 69 -1.01 0.23 -3.88
CA TRP A 69 -2.47 0.21 -3.74
C TRP A 69 -3.16 -0.47 -4.93
N VAL A 70 -2.52 -0.56 -6.09
CA VAL A 70 -3.11 -1.07 -7.34
C VAL A 70 -3.48 -2.56 -7.29
N ILE A 71 -2.87 -3.31 -6.37
CA ILE A 71 -3.17 -4.73 -6.14
C ILE A 71 -4.27 -4.95 -5.09
N VAL A 72 -4.78 -3.86 -4.48
CA VAL A 72 -5.91 -3.89 -3.54
C VAL A 72 -7.20 -3.71 -4.32
N VAL A 73 -8.04 -4.73 -4.35
CA VAL A 73 -9.23 -4.78 -5.20
C VAL A 73 -10.52 -4.86 -4.38
N ASN A 74 -11.61 -4.40 -4.98
CA ASN A 74 -12.94 -4.68 -4.46
C ASN A 74 -13.31 -6.14 -4.77
N GLN A 75 -13.94 -6.80 -3.79
CA GLN A 75 -14.32 -8.21 -3.88
C GLN A 75 -15.36 -8.50 -4.98
N GLU A 76 -16.30 -7.60 -5.22
CA GLU A 76 -17.39 -7.79 -6.18
C GLU A 76 -16.95 -7.45 -7.61
N THR A 77 -16.15 -6.40 -7.78
CA THR A 77 -15.76 -5.91 -9.11
C THR A 77 -14.41 -6.45 -9.58
N GLY A 78 -13.57 -6.95 -8.68
CA GLY A 78 -12.19 -7.36 -8.97
C GLY A 78 -11.27 -6.19 -9.38
N ARG A 79 -11.76 -4.95 -9.30
CA ARG A 79 -11.06 -3.73 -9.68
C ARG A 79 -10.54 -3.01 -8.45
N SER A 80 -9.44 -2.29 -8.60
CA SER A 80 -8.95 -1.44 -7.53
C SER A 80 -9.93 -0.29 -7.26
N GLY A 81 -9.98 0.20 -6.02
CA GLY A 81 -10.88 1.30 -5.65
C GLY A 81 -10.57 2.63 -6.36
N GLN A 82 -9.37 2.77 -6.94
CA GLN A 82 -8.94 3.98 -7.67
C GLN A 82 -9.00 3.81 -9.21
N ASP A 83 -9.37 2.64 -9.73
CA ASP A 83 -9.54 2.41 -11.19
C ASP A 83 -10.64 3.30 -11.78
N ALA A 84 -11.65 3.66 -10.99
CA ALA A 84 -12.72 4.55 -11.43
C ALA A 84 -12.34 6.04 -11.39
N ALA A 85 -11.24 6.39 -10.72
CA ALA A 85 -10.85 7.76 -10.42
C ALA A 85 -9.54 8.20 -11.09
N THR A 86 -8.83 7.30 -11.78
CA THR A 86 -7.52 7.57 -12.39
C THR A 86 -7.52 7.12 -13.85
N ASP A 87 -6.94 7.91 -14.75
CA ASP A 87 -6.68 7.53 -16.16
C ASP A 87 -5.49 6.56 -16.29
N LEU A 88 -5.14 5.85 -15.22
CA LEU A 88 -4.01 4.93 -15.17
C LEU A 88 -4.39 3.60 -15.82
N ASP A 89 -3.47 3.05 -16.60
CA ASP A 89 -3.54 1.65 -17.02
C ASP A 89 -3.22 0.77 -15.81
N THR A 90 -4.27 0.40 -15.06
CA THR A 90 -4.16 -0.39 -13.84
C THR A 90 -3.47 -1.74 -14.09
N ASP A 91 -3.64 -2.34 -15.27
CA ASP A 91 -3.02 -3.62 -15.59
C ASP A 91 -1.50 -3.44 -15.76
N ALA A 92 -1.06 -2.40 -16.46
CA ALA A 92 0.35 -2.05 -16.58
C ALA A 92 0.99 -1.69 -15.23
N GLU A 93 0.29 -0.93 -14.38
CA GLU A 93 0.78 -0.60 -13.04
C GLU A 93 0.86 -1.83 -12.12
N ARG A 94 -0.11 -2.76 -12.22
CA ARG A 94 -0.04 -4.06 -11.50
C ARG A 94 1.19 -4.84 -11.91
N GLU A 95 1.49 -4.91 -13.21
CA GLU A 95 2.71 -5.57 -13.68
C GLU A 95 3.99 -4.89 -13.16
N ARG A 96 4.03 -3.55 -13.10
CA ARG A 96 5.17 -2.84 -12.48
C ARG A 96 5.33 -3.18 -11.01
N VAL A 97 4.23 -3.24 -10.27
CA VAL A 97 4.24 -3.69 -8.87
C VAL A 97 4.77 -5.11 -8.76
N PHE A 98 4.27 -6.04 -9.58
CA PHE A 98 4.71 -7.43 -9.51
C PHE A 98 6.18 -7.66 -9.91
N ASN A 99 6.72 -6.84 -10.82
CA ASN A 99 8.10 -6.95 -11.27
C ASN A 99 9.10 -6.16 -10.40
N HIS A 100 8.61 -5.36 -9.44
CA HIS A 100 9.49 -4.59 -8.56
C HIS A 100 10.11 -5.48 -7.47
N PRO A 101 11.43 -5.36 -7.21
CA PRO A 101 12.12 -6.16 -6.21
C PRO A 101 11.86 -5.65 -4.78
N TRP A 102 10.64 -5.83 -4.27
CA TRP A 102 10.18 -5.26 -2.99
C TRP A 102 11.04 -5.62 -1.77
N PHE A 103 11.62 -6.83 -1.72
CA PHE A 103 12.49 -7.23 -0.61
C PHE A 103 13.85 -6.52 -0.61
N ALA A 104 14.25 -5.90 -1.72
CA ALA A 104 15.41 -5.03 -1.80
C ALA A 104 15.06 -3.55 -1.52
N ALA A 105 13.76 -3.20 -1.46
CA ALA A 105 13.29 -1.86 -1.15
C ALA A 105 13.29 -1.60 0.37
N THR A 106 13.53 -0.34 0.76
CA THR A 106 13.43 0.08 2.16
C THR A 106 11.99 -0.15 2.65
N PRO A 107 11.79 -0.77 3.84
CA PRO A 107 10.44 -0.90 4.39
C PRO A 107 9.83 0.48 4.65
N TYR A 108 8.51 0.59 4.51
CA TYR A 108 7.79 1.82 4.81
C TYR A 108 8.17 2.33 6.22
N SER A 109 8.60 3.59 6.26
CA SER A 109 8.92 4.32 7.49
C SER A 109 8.34 5.72 7.35
N SER A 110 7.56 6.15 8.35
CA SER A 110 7.08 7.54 8.44
C SER A 110 8.22 8.56 8.60
N ASP A 111 9.41 8.12 8.97
CA ASP A 111 10.61 8.95 9.17
C ASP A 111 11.38 9.12 7.86
N ALA A 112 10.65 9.44 6.77
CA ALA A 112 11.23 9.75 5.47
C ALA A 112 11.95 11.11 5.55
N HIS A 113 13.04 11.17 6.30
CA HIS A 113 14.11 12.11 5.97
C HIS A 113 14.77 11.57 4.70
N PRO A 114 14.79 12.32 3.58
CA PRO A 114 15.60 11.94 2.44
C PRO A 114 17.03 11.83 2.95
N GLN A 115 17.57 10.62 3.01
CA GLN A 115 18.99 10.40 3.24
C GLN A 115 19.70 11.09 2.07
N ARG A 116 20.17 12.33 2.30
CA ARG A 116 21.01 13.07 1.37
C ARG A 116 22.22 12.17 1.12
N ARG A 117 22.25 11.52 -0.05
CA ARG A 117 23.41 10.76 -0.52
C ARG A 117 24.60 11.75 -0.48
N PRO A 118 25.67 11.50 0.31
CA PRO A 118 26.85 12.34 0.20
C PRO A 118 27.46 12.12 -1.18
N LEU A 119 27.82 13.24 -1.83
CA LEU A 119 28.52 13.29 -3.11
C LEU A 119 29.93 12.69 -3.00
#